data_AF-A0A482WPX8-F1
#
_entry.id   AF-A0A482WPX8-F1
#
_cell.length_a   1.000
_cell.length_b   1.000
_cell.length_c   1.000
_cell.angle_alpha   90.00
_cell.angle_beta   90.00
_cell.angle_gamma   90.00
#
_symmetry.space_group_name_H-M   'P 1'
#
loop_
_entity.id
_entity.type
_entity.pdbx_description
1 polymer ?
#
loop_
_entity_poly.entity_id
_entity_poly.type
_entity_poly.pdbx_seq_one_letter_code
_entity_poly.pdbx_strand_id
1 'polypeptide(L)'
;DGLSRTAIGRSSEHQVSALQNLTSLLRNAFSSQFVFPVLGHDDPGSSPGERLSYGDLADFWRQWLPTEAIQTFKTGGYYTIEQKKHKLRIIALNTNLYSQTNAQEDPSGQWLWLESVLAKSLKNRETVYLVGHMGPGADERQPEAVPLFQEKFARRYLRLVRKYAQIIVGQFFGHLHSDTFRLVYSDQGQPVSWMLMAPAVTPRRTNSGSANNQGLRLYKFDTDTGQVLDYTQYYLDLESANSRDQADWQPEYNLTTYYDLKHLTPQSLHNLAQSFRSDPHSTYFPKYYKANSVGLDSGECLASCVHTHFCAITKLDYTEFTHCQEAAASALASSGPRLATVTLTALLFTVTPFVT
;
A
#
# COMPACT_ATOMS: atom_id res chain seq x y z
N ASP A 1 -0.20 10.38 -6.28
CA ASP A 1 0.12 10.57 -7.71
C ASP A 1 -1.01 11.30 -8.41
N GLY A 2 -0.81 12.59 -8.64
CA GLY A 2 -1.57 13.34 -9.65
C GLY A 2 -1.10 13.04 -11.07
N LEU A 3 0.12 12.52 -11.24
CA LEU A 3 0.68 12.06 -12.52
C LEU A 3 1.03 10.57 -12.51
N SER A 4 0.97 9.91 -13.67
CA SER A 4 1.51 8.56 -13.84
C SER A 4 2.95 8.60 -14.37
N ARG A 5 3.73 7.52 -14.18
CA ARG A 5 5.11 7.37 -14.71
C ARG A 5 5.32 7.74 -16.18
N THR A 6 4.28 7.72 -17.03
CA THR A 6 4.41 8.21 -18.43
C THR A 6 4.71 9.69 -18.54
N ALA A 7 4.44 10.46 -17.47
CA ALA A 7 4.80 11.86 -17.37
C ALA A 7 6.31 12.07 -17.14
N ILE A 8 7.07 11.08 -16.67
CA ILE A 8 8.52 11.17 -16.38
C ILE A 8 9.33 11.51 -17.65
N GLY A 9 8.84 11.13 -18.84
CA GLY A 9 9.46 11.47 -20.13
C GLY A 9 8.98 12.78 -20.77
N ARG A 10 8.06 13.50 -20.12
CA ARG A 10 7.57 14.81 -20.60
C ARG A 10 8.42 15.93 -20.02
N SER A 11 8.42 17.11 -20.66
CA SER A 11 9.05 18.30 -20.07
C SER A 11 8.45 18.60 -18.70
N SER A 12 9.25 19.17 -17.81
CA SER A 12 8.78 19.60 -16.48
C SER A 12 7.57 20.55 -16.58
N GLU A 13 7.46 21.33 -17.66
CA GLU A 13 6.31 22.20 -17.93
C GLU A 13 5.00 21.43 -18.16
N HIS A 14 5.06 20.32 -18.90
CA HIS A 14 3.88 19.48 -19.12
C HIS A 14 3.43 18.79 -17.83
N GLN A 15 4.37 18.36 -16.97
CA GLN A 15 4.06 17.78 -15.67
C GLN A 15 3.34 18.80 -14.77
N VAL A 16 3.87 20.03 -14.69
CA VAL A 16 3.26 21.13 -13.94
C VAL A 16 1.87 21.46 -14.47
N SER A 17 1.72 21.57 -15.80
CA SER A 17 0.42 21.83 -16.43
C SER A 17 -0.61 20.73 -16.14
N ALA A 18 -0.20 19.46 -16.19
CA ALA A 18 -1.07 18.34 -15.86
C ALA A 18 -1.51 18.36 -14.38
N LEU A 19 -0.61 18.67 -13.44
CA LEU A 19 -0.95 18.83 -12.03
C LEU A 19 -1.92 20.00 -11.80
N GLN A 20 -1.71 21.13 -12.51
CA GLN A 20 -2.61 22.29 -12.46
C GLN A 20 -4.00 21.96 -13.01
N ASN A 21 -4.08 21.20 -14.10
CA ASN A 21 -5.34 20.76 -14.69
C ASN A 21 -6.11 19.85 -13.73
N LEU A 22 -5.43 18.87 -13.13
CA LEU A 22 -6.05 17.99 -12.13
C LEU A 22 -6.53 18.78 -10.91
N THR A 23 -5.70 19.68 -10.40
CA THR A 23 -6.04 20.56 -9.27
C THR A 23 -7.27 21.41 -9.58
N SER A 24 -7.33 21.97 -10.80
CA SER A 24 -8.45 22.78 -11.26
C SER A 24 -9.73 21.96 -11.44
N LEU A 25 -9.62 20.75 -11.98
CA LEU A 25 -10.75 19.82 -12.12
C LEU A 25 -11.35 19.48 -10.76
N LEU A 26 -10.52 19.08 -9.79
CA LEU A 26 -10.99 18.74 -8.44
C LEU A 26 -11.60 19.95 -7.73
N ARG A 27 -11.00 21.14 -7.89
CA ARG A 27 -11.58 22.39 -7.35
C ARG A 27 -12.96 22.67 -7.92
N ASN A 28 -13.16 22.45 -9.21
CA ASN A 28 -14.45 22.72 -9.86
C ASN A 28 -15.51 21.68 -9.49
N ALA A 29 -15.10 20.42 -9.30
CA ALA A 29 -15.99 19.33 -8.92
C ALA A 29 -16.41 19.36 -7.43
N PHE A 30 -15.50 19.77 -6.54
CA PHE A 30 -15.72 19.81 -5.10
C PHE A 30 -15.61 21.24 -4.58
N SER A 31 -16.74 21.85 -4.23
CA SER A 31 -16.75 23.17 -3.60
C SER A 31 -16.30 23.10 -2.14
N SER A 32 -15.32 23.93 -1.75
CA SER A 32 -14.73 24.14 -0.40
C SER A 32 -13.59 23.20 0.06
N GLN A 33 -13.13 23.37 1.30
CA GLN A 33 -11.95 22.73 1.90
C GLN A 33 -12.22 21.25 2.24
N PHE A 34 -12.25 20.39 1.22
CA PHE A 34 -12.47 18.95 1.38
C PHE A 34 -11.37 18.06 0.78
N VAL A 35 -10.41 18.66 0.07
CA VAL A 35 -9.33 17.92 -0.60
C VAL A 35 -8.05 18.06 0.21
N PHE A 36 -7.52 16.95 0.71
CA PHE A 36 -6.25 16.90 1.43
C PHE A 36 -5.21 16.18 0.57
N PRO A 37 -4.50 16.89 -0.32
CA PRO A 37 -3.55 16.27 -1.24
C PRO A 37 -2.32 15.72 -0.51
N VAL A 38 -1.78 14.62 -1.01
CA VAL A 38 -0.49 14.06 -0.60
C VAL A 38 0.38 13.91 -1.83
N LEU A 39 1.65 14.31 -1.72
CA LEU A 39 2.59 14.24 -2.84
C LEU A 39 2.93 12.81 -3.22
N GLY A 40 2.73 12.51 -4.49
CA GLY A 40 3.18 11.31 -5.15
C GLY A 40 4.62 11.38 -5.63
N HIS A 41 5.24 10.23 -5.88
CA HIS A 41 6.63 10.15 -6.37
C HIS A 41 6.78 10.62 -7.83
N ASP A 42 5.70 10.61 -8.60
CA ASP A 42 5.65 11.07 -9.99
C ASP A 42 5.20 12.54 -10.10
N ASP A 43 4.84 13.17 -8.98
CA ASP A 43 4.35 14.55 -8.98
C ASP A 43 5.52 15.54 -9.12
N PRO A 44 5.35 16.64 -9.88
CA PRO A 44 6.38 17.66 -9.99
C PRO A 44 6.59 18.33 -8.63
N GLY A 45 7.84 18.38 -8.17
CA GLY A 45 8.19 18.83 -6.83
C GLY A 45 8.09 17.74 -5.76
N SER A 46 8.05 16.46 -6.15
CA SER A 46 8.09 15.33 -5.21
C SER A 46 9.41 15.24 -4.44
N SER A 47 10.49 15.76 -5.03
CA SER A 47 11.85 15.77 -4.48
C SER A 47 12.48 17.18 -4.49
N PRO A 48 13.40 17.48 -3.54
CA PRO A 48 14.16 18.73 -3.57
C PRO A 48 14.96 18.90 -4.86
N GLY A 49 14.98 20.12 -5.42
CA GLY A 49 15.73 20.45 -6.63
C GLY A 49 14.97 20.25 -7.95
N GLU A 50 13.72 19.80 -7.90
CA GLU A 50 12.83 19.82 -9.07
C GLU A 50 12.31 21.23 -9.39
N ARG A 51 11.63 21.37 -10.54
CA ARG A 51 11.13 22.66 -11.03
C ARG A 51 10.15 23.32 -10.07
N LEU A 52 9.29 22.54 -9.41
CA LEU A 52 8.43 23.05 -8.35
C LEU A 52 9.06 22.78 -7.00
N SER A 53 9.14 23.80 -6.17
CA SER A 53 9.43 23.65 -4.75
C SER A 53 8.17 23.26 -3.98
N TYR A 54 8.34 22.79 -2.73
CA TYR A 54 7.22 22.68 -1.80
C TYR A 54 6.53 24.03 -1.55
N GLY A 55 7.26 25.15 -1.70
CA GLY A 55 6.73 26.51 -1.68
C GLY A 55 5.65 26.73 -2.73
N ASP A 56 5.99 26.41 -3.99
CA ASP A 56 5.12 26.59 -5.15
C ASP A 56 3.87 25.71 -5.04
N LEU A 57 4.06 24.43 -4.66
CA LEU A 57 2.98 23.48 -4.44
C LEU A 57 2.05 23.90 -3.29
N ALA A 58 2.60 24.41 -2.19
CA ALA A 58 1.81 24.94 -1.10
C ALA A 58 0.95 26.12 -1.56
N ASP A 59 1.51 27.04 -2.35
CA ASP A 59 0.77 28.19 -2.86
C ASP A 59 -0.35 27.75 -3.83
N PHE A 60 -0.14 26.69 -4.62
CA PHE A 60 -1.20 26.09 -5.44
C PHE A 60 -2.33 25.46 -4.60
N TRP A 61 -2.00 24.80 -3.49
CA TRP A 61 -2.97 24.08 -2.65
C TRP A 61 -3.53 24.90 -1.49
N ARG A 62 -3.12 26.16 -1.33
CA ARG A 62 -3.56 27.09 -0.26
C ARG A 62 -5.08 27.26 -0.15
N GLN A 63 -5.83 27.00 -1.22
CA GLN A 63 -7.28 27.08 -1.23
C GLN A 63 -7.95 25.93 -0.47
N TRP A 64 -7.27 24.78 -0.35
CA TRP A 64 -7.77 23.59 0.33
C TRP A 64 -7.21 23.42 1.74
N LEU A 65 -6.01 23.96 1.98
CA LEU A 65 -5.26 23.74 3.21
C LEU A 65 -5.32 24.97 4.13
N PRO A 66 -5.48 24.77 5.46
CA PRO A 66 -5.36 25.86 6.41
C PRO A 66 -3.93 26.41 6.46
N THR A 67 -3.77 27.63 6.98
CA THR A 67 -2.49 28.35 7.02
C THR A 67 -1.38 27.54 7.71
N GLU A 68 -1.68 26.86 8.81
CA GLU A 68 -0.72 26.04 9.56
C GLU A 68 -0.26 24.81 8.76
N ALA A 69 -1.18 24.22 7.97
CA ALA A 69 -0.84 23.13 7.07
C ALA A 69 0.06 23.61 5.94
N ILE A 70 -0.20 24.80 5.39
CA ILE A 70 0.65 25.43 4.39
C ILE A 70 2.06 25.69 4.89
N GLN A 71 2.22 26.18 6.12
CA GLN A 71 3.54 26.43 6.71
C GLN A 71 4.37 25.14 6.83
N THR A 72 3.77 24.07 7.36
CA THR A 72 4.45 22.76 7.50
C THR A 72 4.71 22.10 6.15
N PHE A 73 3.78 22.23 5.20
CA PHE A 73 3.97 21.75 3.84
C PHE A 73 5.20 22.38 3.19
N LYS A 74 5.39 23.71 3.31
CA LYS A 74 6.57 24.40 2.77
C LYS A 74 7.90 23.87 3.34
N THR A 75 7.89 23.30 4.55
CA THR A 75 9.09 22.71 5.18
C THR A 75 9.47 21.35 4.59
N GLY A 76 8.49 20.47 4.30
CA GLY A 76 8.80 19.09 3.94
C GLY A 76 7.74 18.31 3.17
N GLY A 77 6.70 18.98 2.65
CA GLY A 77 5.59 18.35 1.93
C GLY A 77 4.62 17.55 2.80
N TYR A 78 4.74 17.65 4.13
CA TYR A 78 3.88 16.99 5.12
C TYR A 78 3.12 18.04 5.95
N TYR A 79 1.96 17.67 6.49
CA TYR A 79 1.11 18.57 7.27
C TYR A 79 0.04 17.81 8.07
N THR A 80 -0.74 18.53 8.89
CA THR A 80 -1.93 17.96 9.54
C THR A 80 -3.18 18.77 9.28
N ILE A 81 -4.33 18.10 9.28
CA ILE A 81 -5.66 18.70 9.32
C ILE A 81 -6.35 18.30 10.61
N GLU A 82 -6.82 19.30 11.37
CA GLU A 82 -7.57 19.08 12.60
C GLU A 82 -9.08 19.08 12.34
N GLN A 83 -9.73 17.95 12.57
CA GLN A 83 -11.19 17.81 12.55
C GLN A 83 -11.72 17.93 13.98
N LYS A 84 -11.67 19.15 14.54
CA LYS A 84 -11.92 19.42 15.98
C LYS A 84 -13.26 18.88 16.48
N LYS A 85 -14.32 18.98 15.66
CA LYS A 85 -15.67 18.46 15.98
C LYS A 85 -15.67 16.94 16.22
N HIS A 86 -14.78 16.22 15.53
CA HIS A 86 -14.69 14.78 15.53
C HIS A 86 -13.54 14.24 16.39
N LYS A 87 -12.79 15.14 17.07
CA LYS A 87 -11.53 14.80 17.77
C LYS A 87 -10.60 13.94 16.92
N LEU A 88 -10.57 14.20 15.61
CA LEU A 88 -9.79 13.44 14.65
C LEU A 88 -8.70 14.35 14.06
N ARG A 89 -7.49 13.83 13.93
CA ARG A 89 -6.38 14.49 13.23
C ARG A 89 -5.96 13.66 12.03
N ILE A 90 -5.99 14.27 10.86
CA ILE A 90 -5.43 13.69 9.63
C ILE A 90 -3.99 14.15 9.53
N ILE A 91 -3.05 13.21 9.41
CA ILE A 91 -1.63 13.47 9.26
C ILE A 91 -1.24 13.03 7.85
N ALA A 92 -0.96 14.01 6.99
CA ALA A 92 -0.49 13.81 5.63
C ALA A 92 1.04 13.74 5.63
N LEU A 93 1.60 12.59 5.27
CA LEU A 93 3.03 12.31 5.25
C LEU A 93 3.59 12.48 3.84
N ASN A 94 4.79 13.06 3.74
CA ASN A 94 5.59 13.00 2.52
C ASN A 94 6.45 11.74 2.56
N THR A 95 5.88 10.63 2.07
CA THR A 95 6.55 9.33 2.04
C THR A 95 7.60 9.19 0.94
N ASN A 96 7.69 10.15 0.01
CA ASN A 96 8.74 10.17 -1.03
C ASN A 96 10.13 10.32 -0.41
N LEU A 97 10.19 10.97 0.75
CA LEU A 97 11.39 11.13 1.56
C LEU A 97 11.96 9.79 2.07
N TYR A 98 11.17 8.71 2.07
CA TYR A 98 11.59 7.39 2.57
C TYR A 98 12.02 6.42 1.46
N SER A 99 12.09 6.90 0.21
CA SER A 99 12.56 6.13 -0.93
C SER A 99 14.05 5.75 -0.79
N GLN A 100 14.49 4.79 -1.61
CA GLN A 100 15.72 4.02 -1.39
C GLN A 100 17.03 4.82 -1.42
N THR A 101 17.02 6.04 -1.93
CA THR A 101 18.23 6.84 -2.17
C THR A 101 18.53 7.84 -1.05
N ASN A 102 17.67 7.97 -0.05
CA ASN A 102 17.82 9.00 0.97
C ASN A 102 18.77 8.58 2.11
N ALA A 103 19.92 9.26 2.21
CA ALA A 103 20.92 8.97 3.23
C ALA A 103 20.59 9.59 4.61
N GLN A 104 19.71 10.58 4.69
CA GLN A 104 19.41 11.29 5.94
C GLN A 104 18.70 10.37 6.95
N GLU A 105 18.91 10.59 8.25
CA GLU A 105 18.20 9.86 9.30
C GLU A 105 16.78 10.39 9.52
N ASP A 106 16.61 11.72 9.46
CA ASP A 106 15.32 12.39 9.57
C ASP A 106 15.12 13.41 8.43
N PRO A 107 14.79 12.93 7.21
CA PRO A 107 14.66 13.81 6.07
C PRO A 107 13.55 14.85 6.28
N SER A 108 13.90 16.12 6.10
CA SER A 108 13.04 17.28 6.37
C SER A 108 12.46 17.33 7.79
N GLY A 109 13.06 16.64 8.76
CA GLY A 109 12.60 16.62 10.17
C GLY A 109 11.25 15.91 10.40
N GLN A 110 10.78 15.14 9.42
CA GLN A 110 9.43 14.55 9.44
C GLN A 110 9.22 13.55 10.60
N TRP A 111 10.24 12.79 11.02
CA TRP A 111 10.11 11.84 12.12
C TRP A 111 9.95 12.53 13.46
N LEU A 112 10.78 13.53 13.75
CA LEU A 112 10.65 14.31 14.96
C LEU A 112 9.29 15.01 15.01
N TRP A 113 8.88 15.62 13.89
CA TRP A 113 7.58 16.24 13.75
C TRP A 113 6.43 15.24 13.97
N LEU A 114 6.45 14.10 13.28
CA LEU A 114 5.40 13.08 13.37
C LEU A 114 5.24 12.56 14.80
N GLU A 115 6.34 12.22 15.47
CA GLU A 115 6.30 11.76 16.86
C GLU A 115 5.72 12.83 17.80
N SER A 116 6.08 14.11 17.60
CA SER A 116 5.53 15.22 18.39
C SER A 116 4.02 15.38 18.19
N VAL A 117 3.54 15.24 16.95
CA VAL A 117 2.11 15.35 16.60
C VAL A 117 1.33 14.18 17.18
N LEU A 118 1.84 12.95 17.08
CA LEU A 118 1.22 11.75 17.66
C LEU A 118 1.14 11.85 19.19
N ALA A 119 2.22 12.29 19.85
CA ALA A 119 2.24 12.51 21.29
C ALA A 119 1.22 13.58 21.72
N LYS A 120 1.13 14.68 20.96
CA LYS A 120 0.13 15.74 21.21
C LYS A 120 -1.30 15.22 21.02
N SER A 121 -1.56 14.46 19.96
CA SER A 121 -2.87 13.87 19.67
C SER A 121 -3.30 12.92 20.79
N LEU A 122 -2.38 12.07 21.26
CA LEU A 122 -2.61 11.18 22.39
C LEU A 122 -2.97 11.97 23.67
N LYS A 123 -2.19 13.01 24.00
CA LYS A 123 -2.45 13.87 25.16
C LYS A 123 -3.82 14.57 25.06
N ASN A 124 -4.19 15.01 23.86
CA ASN A 124 -5.45 15.69 23.58
C ASN A 124 -6.66 14.74 23.44
N ARG A 125 -6.44 13.42 23.52
CA ARG A 125 -7.47 12.40 23.27
C ARG A 125 -8.09 12.52 21.88
N GLU A 126 -7.24 12.82 20.89
CA GLU A 126 -7.58 12.79 19.48
C GLU A 126 -7.30 11.40 18.89
N THR A 127 -8.14 10.94 17.97
CA THR A 127 -7.82 9.83 17.08
C THR A 127 -7.13 10.33 15.82
N VAL A 128 -6.43 9.44 15.12
CA VAL A 128 -5.51 9.79 14.04
C VAL A 128 -5.75 8.96 12.80
N TYR A 129 -5.78 9.63 11.65
CA TYR A 129 -5.57 9.04 10.35
C TYR A 129 -4.17 9.36 9.83
N LEU A 130 -3.43 8.34 9.39
CA LEU A 130 -2.19 8.52 8.65
C LEU A 130 -2.48 8.39 7.16
N VAL A 131 -2.07 9.38 6.36
CA VAL A 131 -2.25 9.37 4.90
C VAL A 131 -0.89 9.58 4.26
N GLY A 132 -0.53 8.73 3.31
CA GLY A 132 0.71 8.83 2.56
C GLY A 132 0.52 8.39 1.12
N HIS A 133 1.51 8.63 0.26
CA HIS A 133 1.45 8.09 -1.10
C HIS A 133 1.89 6.63 -1.11
N MET A 134 3.10 6.35 -0.63
CA MET A 134 3.68 5.01 -0.51
C MET A 134 3.48 4.47 0.91
N GLY A 135 3.00 3.24 1.04
CA GLY A 135 3.00 2.52 2.32
C GLY A 135 4.30 1.73 2.52
N PRO A 136 4.67 1.36 3.76
CA PRO A 136 5.76 0.42 3.99
C PRO A 136 5.40 -1.00 3.51
N GLY A 137 6.44 -1.81 3.30
CA GLY A 137 6.30 -3.20 2.85
C GLY A 137 6.59 -3.37 1.36
N ALA A 138 6.30 -4.58 0.88
CA ALA A 138 6.55 -5.01 -0.48
C ALA A 138 5.27 -4.98 -1.34
N ASP A 139 5.46 -4.98 -2.65
CA ASP A 139 4.39 -5.11 -3.64
C ASP A 139 3.94 -6.57 -3.74
N GLU A 140 2.67 -6.84 -3.41
CA GLU A 140 2.15 -8.19 -3.30
C GLU A 140 2.04 -8.95 -4.62
N ARG A 141 2.13 -8.25 -5.75
CA ARG A 141 2.04 -8.85 -7.09
C ARG A 141 3.40 -9.12 -7.71
N GLN A 142 4.49 -8.86 -6.99
CA GLN A 142 5.86 -9.07 -7.45
C GLN A 142 6.60 -9.90 -6.40
N PRO A 143 6.88 -11.19 -6.67
CA PRO A 143 7.57 -12.06 -5.71
C PRO A 143 8.93 -11.54 -5.25
N GLU A 144 9.65 -10.86 -6.16
CA GLU A 144 10.95 -10.22 -5.93
C GLU A 144 10.82 -8.73 -5.62
N ALA A 145 9.65 -8.29 -5.13
CA ALA A 145 9.38 -6.90 -4.84
C ALA A 145 10.42 -6.33 -3.87
N VAL A 146 11.09 -5.28 -4.33
CA VAL A 146 11.90 -4.44 -3.45
C VAL A 146 10.96 -3.57 -2.61
N PRO A 147 11.22 -3.39 -1.30
CA PRO A 147 10.41 -2.54 -0.44
C PRO A 147 10.28 -1.11 -0.96
N LEU A 148 9.10 -0.54 -0.78
CA LEU A 148 8.83 0.87 -1.14
C LEU A 148 9.60 1.84 -0.25
N PHE A 149 9.75 1.50 1.04
CA PHE A 149 10.55 2.27 1.99
C PHE A 149 11.92 1.62 2.15
N GLN A 150 12.95 2.43 2.32
CA GLN A 150 14.22 1.94 2.84
C GLN A 150 14.00 1.32 4.24
N GLU A 151 14.71 0.23 4.54
CA GLU A 151 14.48 -0.58 5.75
C GLU A 151 14.54 0.24 7.06
N LYS A 152 15.49 1.18 7.18
CA LYS A 152 15.60 2.05 8.35
C LYS A 152 14.33 2.90 8.58
N PHE A 153 13.73 3.40 7.50
CA PHE A 153 12.50 4.18 7.54
C PHE A 153 11.27 3.31 7.79
N ALA A 154 11.19 2.12 7.16
CA ALA A 154 10.13 1.16 7.45
C ALA A 154 10.12 0.78 8.94
N ARG A 155 11.28 0.45 9.51
CA ARG A 155 11.41 0.15 10.95
C ARG A 155 11.02 1.33 11.84
N ARG A 156 11.43 2.56 11.47
CA ARG A 156 11.06 3.77 12.23
C ARG A 156 9.55 4.01 12.19
N TYR A 157 8.93 3.88 11.01
CA TYR A 157 7.48 3.99 10.83
C TYR A 157 6.74 2.97 11.68
N LEU A 158 7.10 1.68 11.58
CA LEU A 158 6.44 0.60 12.33
C LEU A 158 6.58 0.79 13.84
N ARG A 159 7.74 1.27 14.34
CA ARG A 159 7.90 1.62 15.77
C ARG A 159 6.92 2.69 16.21
N LEU A 160 6.74 3.76 15.43
CA LEU A 160 5.79 4.83 15.76
C LEU A 160 4.34 4.32 15.71
N VAL A 161 3.98 3.55 14.67
CA VAL A 161 2.64 2.97 14.57
C VAL A 161 2.34 2.05 15.76
N ARG A 162 3.27 1.17 16.15
CA ARG A 162 3.12 0.30 17.34
C ARG A 162 2.95 1.12 18.61
N LYS A 163 3.80 2.12 18.83
CA LYS A 163 3.78 2.99 20.02
C LYS A 163 2.46 3.76 20.17
N TYR A 164 1.85 4.18 19.07
CA TYR A 164 0.64 4.99 19.06
C TYR A 164 -0.60 4.25 18.52
N ALA A 165 -0.56 2.92 18.44
CA ALA A 165 -1.61 2.11 17.79
C ALA A 165 -3.01 2.39 18.36
N GLN A 166 -3.11 2.69 19.66
CA GLN A 166 -4.37 2.96 20.35
C GLN A 166 -5.13 4.22 19.87
N ILE A 167 -4.46 5.16 19.20
CA ILE A 167 -5.10 6.35 18.62
C ILE A 167 -5.13 6.33 17.09
N ILE A 168 -4.39 5.44 16.44
CA ILE A 168 -4.36 5.34 14.98
C ILE A 168 -5.55 4.48 14.53
N VAL A 169 -6.59 5.13 14.05
CA VAL A 169 -7.88 4.52 13.67
C VAL A 169 -8.04 4.32 12.16
N GLY A 170 -7.01 4.69 11.39
CA GLY A 170 -6.95 4.44 9.96
C GLY A 170 -5.61 4.83 9.36
N GLN A 171 -5.16 4.08 8.36
CA GLN A 171 -3.99 4.42 7.56
C GLN A 171 -4.32 4.19 6.08
N PHE A 172 -4.03 5.18 5.22
CA PHE A 172 -4.49 5.20 3.83
C PHE A 172 -3.32 5.52 2.90
N PHE A 173 -3.07 4.61 1.95
CA PHE A 173 -1.98 4.72 0.99
C PHE A 173 -2.45 4.38 -0.43
N GLY A 174 -1.60 4.70 -1.41
CA GLY A 174 -1.80 4.40 -2.82
C GLY A 174 -0.57 3.73 -3.43
N HIS A 175 -0.04 4.29 -4.51
CA HIS A 175 1.20 3.88 -5.20
C HIS A 175 1.21 2.49 -5.86
N LEU A 176 0.72 1.42 -5.21
CA LEU A 176 0.75 0.07 -5.77
C LEU A 176 -0.23 -0.15 -6.93
N HIS A 177 -1.21 0.75 -7.05
CA HIS A 177 -2.33 0.69 -8.02
C HIS A 177 -3.24 -0.53 -7.83
N SER A 178 -3.06 -1.28 -6.76
CA SER A 178 -3.84 -2.46 -6.42
C SER A 178 -4.73 -2.22 -5.20
N ASP A 179 -5.85 -2.93 -5.15
CA ASP A 179 -6.69 -3.00 -3.95
C ASP A 179 -6.07 -4.00 -2.97
N THR A 180 -5.52 -3.50 -1.87
CA THR A 180 -4.91 -4.37 -0.87
C THR A 180 -4.93 -3.74 0.51
N PHE A 181 -4.51 -4.50 1.51
CA PHE A 181 -4.36 -4.05 2.88
C PHE A 181 -3.05 -4.55 3.48
N ARG A 182 -2.64 -3.94 4.59
CA ARG A 182 -1.43 -4.28 5.33
C ARG A 182 -1.74 -4.39 6.82
N LEU A 183 -1.04 -5.28 7.51
CA LEU A 183 -1.18 -5.50 8.95
C LEU A 183 0.10 -5.10 9.69
N VAL A 184 -0.08 -4.45 10.83
CA VAL A 184 1.01 -4.16 11.77
C VAL A 184 0.78 -4.98 13.03
N TYR A 185 1.80 -5.74 13.41
CA TYR A 185 1.81 -6.54 14.63
C TYR A 185 2.60 -5.86 15.74
N SER A 186 2.23 -6.10 17.00
CA SER A 186 3.04 -5.80 18.16
C SER A 186 4.28 -6.69 18.21
N ASP A 187 5.21 -6.39 19.10
CA ASP A 187 6.40 -7.22 19.31
C ASP A 187 6.04 -8.60 19.91
N GLN A 188 4.83 -8.76 20.46
CA GLN A 188 4.26 -10.05 20.90
C GLN A 188 3.45 -10.77 19.80
N GLY A 189 3.46 -10.26 18.57
CA GLY A 189 2.80 -10.90 17.44
C GLY A 189 1.28 -10.70 17.36
N GLN A 190 0.69 -9.77 18.13
CA GLN A 190 -0.74 -9.46 18.05
C GLN A 190 -1.00 -8.38 17.00
N PRO A 191 -2.05 -8.47 16.16
CA PRO A 191 -2.37 -7.42 15.21
C PRO A 191 -2.84 -6.16 15.94
N VAL A 192 -2.14 -5.04 15.78
CA VAL A 192 -2.41 -3.78 16.51
C VAL A 192 -2.85 -2.63 15.61
N SER A 193 -2.55 -2.68 14.31
CA SER A 193 -2.99 -1.67 13.35
C SER A 193 -3.11 -2.26 11.95
N TRP A 194 -3.73 -1.51 11.06
CA TRP A 194 -3.94 -1.88 9.66
C TRP A 194 -3.76 -0.68 8.74
N MET A 195 -3.54 -0.95 7.46
CA MET A 195 -3.49 0.05 6.40
C MET A 195 -4.33 -0.41 5.22
N LEU A 196 -5.08 0.50 4.61
CA LEU A 196 -5.82 0.25 3.39
C LEU A 196 -5.12 0.94 2.23
N MET A 197 -4.88 0.17 1.18
CA MET A 197 -4.26 0.65 -0.04
C MET A 197 -5.33 0.71 -1.12
N ALA A 198 -5.52 1.92 -1.65
CA ALA A 198 -6.52 2.15 -2.69
C ALA A 198 -5.91 1.88 -4.08
N PRO A 199 -6.67 1.25 -5.00
CA PRO A 199 -6.25 1.10 -6.38
C PRO A 199 -6.21 2.46 -7.09
N ALA A 200 -5.58 2.50 -8.26
CA ALA A 200 -5.44 3.74 -9.03
C ALA A 200 -6.59 3.96 -10.01
N VAL A 201 -6.80 5.22 -10.40
CA VAL A 201 -7.64 5.56 -11.56
C VAL A 201 -6.96 5.19 -12.87
N THR A 202 -5.63 5.29 -12.95
CA THR A 202 -4.90 4.81 -14.13
C THR A 202 -5.00 3.28 -14.20
N PRO A 203 -5.39 2.69 -15.35
CA PRO A 203 -5.44 1.24 -15.51
C PRO A 203 -4.05 0.64 -15.74
N ARG A 204 -3.07 1.50 -16.06
CA ARG A 204 -1.71 1.09 -16.34
C ARG A 204 -0.91 0.96 -15.04
N ARG A 205 -0.30 -0.21 -14.88
CA ARG A 205 0.75 -0.48 -13.89
C ARG A 205 2.11 -0.53 -14.58
N THR A 206 3.19 -0.31 -13.85
CA THR A 206 4.55 -0.24 -14.40
C THR A 206 5.21 -1.61 -14.45
N ASN A 207 5.96 -1.86 -15.54
CA ASN A 207 7.02 -2.84 -15.84
C ASN A 207 6.96 -4.32 -15.37
N SER A 208 6.11 -4.74 -14.44
CA SER A 208 6.17 -6.12 -13.89
C SER A 208 4.85 -6.61 -13.27
N GLY A 209 3.72 -6.02 -13.63
CA GLY A 209 2.45 -6.25 -12.95
C GLY A 209 1.22 -6.27 -13.85
N SER A 210 0.21 -7.08 -13.50
CA SER A 210 -1.11 -7.02 -14.14
C SER A 210 -1.75 -5.64 -13.93
N ALA A 211 -2.49 -5.20 -14.95
CA ALA A 211 -3.27 -3.96 -14.94
C ALA A 211 -4.36 -3.99 -13.86
N ASN A 212 -5.02 -2.86 -13.67
CA ASN A 212 -6.24 -2.75 -12.87
C ASN A 212 -7.31 -2.03 -13.70
N ASN A 213 -8.59 -2.26 -13.43
CA ASN A 213 -9.61 -1.29 -13.86
C ASN A 213 -9.43 0.01 -13.07
N GLN A 214 -10.03 1.09 -13.56
CA GLN A 214 -9.99 2.37 -12.85
C GLN A 214 -10.78 2.22 -11.54
N GLY A 215 -10.16 2.57 -10.42
CA GLY A 215 -10.76 2.43 -9.09
C GLY A 215 -10.90 3.75 -8.34
N LEU A 216 -11.99 3.87 -7.58
CA LEU A 216 -12.22 4.95 -6.62
C LEU A 216 -12.84 4.36 -5.35
N ARG A 217 -12.45 4.84 -4.16
CA ARG A 217 -12.93 4.29 -2.90
C ARG A 217 -13.62 5.35 -2.04
N LEU A 218 -14.78 5.00 -1.49
CA LEU A 218 -15.51 5.82 -0.54
C LEU A 218 -15.54 5.14 0.84
N TYR A 219 -14.95 5.78 1.84
CA TYR A 219 -14.90 5.26 3.20
C TYR A 219 -16.11 5.72 4.02
N LYS A 220 -16.67 4.80 4.80
CA LYS A 220 -17.66 5.07 5.84
C LYS A 220 -16.96 5.01 7.20
N PHE A 221 -17.11 6.04 8.01
CA PHE A 221 -16.50 6.11 9.34
C PHE A 221 -17.48 6.66 10.38
N ASP A 222 -17.22 6.32 11.64
CA ASP A 222 -17.93 6.84 12.80
C ASP A 222 -17.41 8.24 13.13
N THR A 223 -18.31 9.23 13.16
CA THR A 223 -17.92 10.64 13.32
C THR A 223 -17.50 11.02 14.73
N ASP A 224 -17.80 10.20 15.73
CA ASP A 224 -17.47 10.51 17.13
C ASP A 224 -16.11 9.93 17.52
N THR A 225 -15.74 8.80 16.93
CA THR A 225 -14.51 8.05 17.22
C THR A 225 -13.48 8.12 16.09
N GLY A 226 -13.90 8.46 14.87
CA GLY A 226 -13.06 8.37 13.68
C GLY A 226 -12.77 6.94 13.24
N GLN A 227 -13.47 5.92 13.78
CA GLN A 227 -13.24 4.54 13.36
C GLN A 227 -13.81 4.29 11.97
N VAL A 228 -13.01 3.70 11.07
CA VAL A 228 -13.51 3.27 9.76
C VAL A 228 -14.40 2.04 9.95
N LEU A 229 -15.64 2.14 9.47
CA LEU A 229 -16.66 1.12 9.61
C LEU A 229 -16.72 0.20 8.38
N ASP A 230 -16.56 0.78 7.19
CA ASP A 230 -16.62 0.08 5.91
C ASP A 230 -16.01 0.95 4.80
N TYR A 231 -15.86 0.39 3.60
CA TYR A 231 -15.73 1.20 2.38
C TYR A 231 -16.50 0.56 1.22
N THR A 232 -16.95 1.41 0.30
CA THR A 232 -17.41 1.00 -1.03
C THR A 232 -16.29 1.24 -2.02
N GLN A 233 -15.85 0.16 -2.68
CA GLN A 233 -14.97 0.23 -3.84
C GLN A 233 -15.83 0.45 -5.07
N TYR A 234 -15.56 1.50 -5.82
CA TYR A 234 -16.14 1.77 -7.13
C TYR A 234 -15.11 1.45 -8.20
N TYR A 235 -15.61 1.02 -9.35
CA TYR A 235 -14.77 0.78 -10.51
C TYR A 235 -15.45 1.20 -11.81
N LEU A 236 -14.61 1.41 -12.82
CA LEU A 236 -15.03 1.52 -14.21
C LEU A 236 -14.49 0.33 -14.99
N ASP A 237 -15.38 -0.53 -15.48
CA ASP A 237 -15.01 -1.56 -16.46
C ASP A 237 -14.55 -0.89 -17.74
N LEU A 238 -13.23 -0.90 -17.96
CA LEU A 238 -12.61 -0.15 -19.03
C LEU A 238 -12.93 -0.73 -20.42
N GLU A 239 -13.09 -2.05 -20.52
CA GLU A 239 -13.45 -2.71 -21.78
C GLU A 239 -14.90 -2.38 -22.17
N SER A 240 -15.81 -2.50 -21.21
CA SER A 240 -17.21 -2.12 -21.39
C SER A 240 -17.36 -0.62 -21.70
N ALA A 241 -16.62 0.24 -21.01
CA ALA A 241 -16.69 1.68 -21.21
C ALA A 241 -16.21 2.08 -22.61
N ASN A 242 -15.10 1.51 -23.09
CA ASN A 242 -14.55 1.80 -24.41
C ASN A 242 -15.44 1.26 -25.54
N SER A 243 -16.01 0.06 -25.37
CA SER A 243 -16.90 -0.54 -26.39
C SER A 243 -18.23 0.21 -26.54
N ARG A 244 -18.71 0.86 -25.48
CA ARG A 244 -19.97 1.64 -25.46
C ARG A 244 -19.77 3.15 -25.58
N ASP A 245 -18.53 3.63 -25.59
CA ASP A 245 -18.17 5.06 -25.50
C ASP A 245 -18.87 5.78 -24.33
N GLN A 246 -18.97 5.10 -23.17
CA GLN A 246 -19.70 5.57 -22.00
C GLN A 246 -19.02 5.16 -20.69
N ALA A 247 -18.69 6.14 -19.85
CA ALA A 247 -18.01 5.93 -18.57
C ALA A 247 -18.99 5.67 -17.41
N ASP A 248 -19.50 4.44 -17.31
CA ASP A 248 -20.43 4.03 -16.25
C ASP A 248 -19.70 3.48 -15.02
N TRP A 249 -19.41 4.33 -14.03
CA TRP A 249 -18.87 3.91 -12.74
C TRP A 249 -19.90 3.13 -11.92
N GLN A 250 -19.50 1.98 -11.37
CA GLN A 250 -20.36 1.10 -10.59
C GLN A 250 -19.70 0.70 -9.27
N PRO A 251 -20.47 0.40 -8.21
CA PRO A 251 -19.91 -0.23 -7.03
C PRO A 251 -19.40 -1.64 -7.39
N GLU A 252 -18.14 -1.92 -7.07
CA GLU A 252 -17.53 -3.25 -7.17
C GLU A 252 -17.95 -4.09 -5.95
N TYR A 253 -17.69 -3.58 -4.75
CA TYR A 253 -18.06 -4.24 -3.50
C TYR A 253 -18.02 -3.30 -2.28
N ASN A 254 -18.68 -3.73 -1.19
CA ASN A 254 -18.51 -3.16 0.15
C ASN A 254 -17.63 -4.10 0.99
N LEU A 255 -16.56 -3.59 1.61
CA LEU A 255 -15.55 -4.42 2.30
C LEU A 255 -16.18 -5.40 3.29
N THR A 256 -17.02 -4.92 4.21
CA THR A 256 -17.57 -5.74 5.29
C THR A 256 -18.45 -6.87 4.79
N THR A 257 -19.30 -6.59 3.80
CA THR A 257 -20.20 -7.58 3.21
C THR A 257 -19.45 -8.56 2.31
N TYR A 258 -18.44 -8.09 1.57
CA TYR A 258 -17.73 -8.91 0.60
C TYR A 258 -16.86 -10.00 1.24
N TYR A 259 -16.26 -9.69 2.39
CA TYR A 259 -15.41 -10.60 3.18
C TYR A 259 -16.05 -11.07 4.48
N ASP A 260 -17.36 -10.87 4.66
CA ASP A 260 -18.12 -11.31 5.85
C ASP A 260 -17.53 -10.80 7.19
N LEU A 261 -17.02 -9.57 7.20
CA LEU A 261 -16.41 -8.94 8.37
C LEU A 261 -17.48 -8.22 9.20
N LYS A 262 -17.64 -8.60 10.47
CA LYS A 262 -18.54 -7.88 11.39
C LYS A 262 -18.09 -6.44 11.65
N HIS A 263 -16.79 -6.24 11.80
CA HIS A 263 -16.16 -4.95 12.08
C HIS A 263 -14.79 -4.91 11.43
N LEU A 264 -14.40 -3.75 10.89
CA LEU A 264 -13.05 -3.50 10.40
C LEU A 264 -12.10 -3.29 11.60
N THR A 265 -11.36 -4.32 11.95
CA THR A 265 -10.39 -4.33 13.06
C THR A 265 -9.09 -5.02 12.65
N PRO A 266 -7.95 -4.73 13.30
CA PRO A 266 -6.71 -5.46 13.06
C PRO A 266 -6.89 -6.98 13.15
N GLN A 267 -7.67 -7.45 14.13
CA GLN A 267 -7.95 -8.88 14.30
C GLN A 267 -8.79 -9.46 13.16
N SER A 268 -9.84 -8.77 12.71
CA SER A 268 -10.67 -9.25 11.59
C SER A 268 -9.88 -9.38 10.29
N LEU A 269 -9.02 -8.40 9.98
CA LEU A 269 -8.16 -8.42 8.79
C LEU A 269 -7.05 -9.47 8.92
N HIS A 270 -6.53 -9.69 10.13
CA HIS A 270 -5.62 -10.80 10.39
C HIS A 270 -6.28 -12.15 10.10
N ASN A 271 -7.49 -12.38 10.63
CA ASN A 271 -8.22 -13.63 10.38
C ASN A 271 -8.50 -13.83 8.88
N LEU A 272 -8.88 -12.76 8.16
CA LEU A 272 -9.03 -12.78 6.71
C LEU A 272 -7.72 -13.18 6.01
N ALA A 273 -6.60 -12.55 6.35
CA ALA A 273 -5.30 -12.89 5.78
C ALA A 273 -4.88 -14.34 6.08
N GLN A 274 -5.12 -14.84 7.31
CA GLN A 274 -4.85 -16.24 7.67
C GLN A 274 -5.72 -17.23 6.88
N SER A 275 -6.96 -16.84 6.57
CA SER A 275 -7.88 -17.67 5.76
C SER A 275 -7.37 -17.91 4.33
N PHE A 276 -6.44 -17.08 3.82
CA PHE A 276 -5.88 -17.25 2.48
C PHE A 276 -4.98 -18.48 2.37
N ARG A 277 -4.37 -18.93 3.47
CA ARG A 277 -3.42 -20.06 3.47
C ARG A 277 -3.92 -21.30 4.19
N SER A 278 -4.87 -21.15 5.12
CA SER A 278 -5.31 -22.24 5.99
C SER A 278 -6.29 -23.20 5.32
N ASP A 279 -6.92 -22.79 4.22
CA ASP A 279 -7.87 -23.61 3.46
C ASP A 279 -7.56 -23.51 1.96
N PRO A 280 -7.12 -24.61 1.30
CA PRO A 280 -6.94 -24.67 -0.16
C PRO A 280 -8.22 -24.39 -0.95
N HIS A 281 -9.39 -24.49 -0.32
CA HIS A 281 -10.70 -24.17 -0.89
C HIS A 281 -11.26 -22.84 -0.37
N SER A 282 -10.44 -22.01 0.27
CA SER A 282 -10.83 -20.68 0.74
C SER A 282 -11.44 -19.87 -0.39
N THR A 283 -12.69 -19.46 -0.23
CA THR A 283 -13.38 -18.59 -1.20
C THR A 283 -12.95 -17.13 -1.06
N TYR A 284 -12.27 -16.76 0.03
CA TYR A 284 -11.84 -15.39 0.28
C TYR A 284 -10.61 -14.97 -0.51
N PHE A 285 -9.64 -15.86 -0.72
CA PHE A 285 -8.46 -15.48 -1.50
C PHE A 285 -8.79 -15.21 -2.98
N PRO A 286 -9.58 -16.04 -3.70
CA PRO A 286 -10.02 -15.70 -5.06
C PRO A 286 -10.82 -14.38 -5.11
N LYS A 287 -11.70 -14.13 -4.14
CA LYS A 287 -12.40 -12.85 -3.99
C LYS A 287 -11.42 -11.68 -3.84
N TYR A 288 -10.42 -11.82 -2.98
CA TYR A 288 -9.37 -10.83 -2.75
C TYR A 288 -8.51 -10.61 -3.99
N TYR A 289 -8.08 -11.67 -4.67
CA TYR A 289 -7.25 -11.60 -5.86
C TYR A 289 -7.97 -10.89 -7.02
N LYS A 290 -9.28 -11.14 -7.18
CA LYS A 290 -10.11 -10.41 -8.15
C LYS A 290 -10.29 -8.94 -7.78
N ALA A 291 -10.58 -8.63 -6.51
CA ALA A 291 -10.71 -7.24 -6.04
C ALA A 291 -9.37 -6.49 -6.18
N ASN A 292 -8.25 -7.18 -5.94
CA ASN A 292 -6.91 -6.63 -6.03
C ASN A 292 -6.68 -5.93 -7.38
N SER A 293 -7.12 -6.55 -8.49
CA SER A 293 -7.06 -6.03 -9.87
C SER A 293 -8.30 -5.23 -10.29
N VAL A 294 -9.15 -4.87 -9.35
CA VAL A 294 -10.38 -4.11 -9.56
C VAL A 294 -11.27 -4.82 -10.59
N GLY A 295 -11.46 -6.13 -10.40
CA GLY A 295 -12.32 -6.95 -11.23
C GLY A 295 -11.72 -7.41 -12.56
N LEU A 296 -10.49 -7.00 -12.93
CA LEU A 296 -9.80 -7.54 -14.11
C LEU A 296 -9.36 -8.98 -13.88
N ASP A 297 -9.56 -9.83 -14.89
CA ASP A 297 -9.02 -11.18 -14.89
C ASP A 297 -7.48 -11.13 -14.90
N SER A 298 -6.89 -11.63 -13.82
CA SER A 298 -5.43 -11.72 -13.64
C SER A 298 -4.92 -13.15 -13.78
N GLY A 299 -5.76 -14.08 -14.25
CA GLY A 299 -5.45 -15.49 -14.36
C GLY A 299 -5.51 -16.23 -13.02
N GLU A 300 -5.03 -17.46 -13.00
CA GLU A 300 -4.99 -18.29 -11.80
C GLU A 300 -3.77 -17.95 -10.92
N CYS A 301 -4.02 -17.69 -9.63
CA CYS A 301 -2.97 -17.46 -8.64
C CYS A 301 -2.68 -18.76 -7.87
N LEU A 302 -1.59 -19.42 -8.26
CA LEU A 302 -1.12 -20.66 -7.64
C LEU A 302 -0.61 -20.44 -6.20
N ALA A 303 -0.33 -21.53 -5.48
CA ALA A 303 0.06 -21.50 -4.06
C ALA A 303 1.22 -20.54 -3.73
N SER A 304 2.22 -20.39 -4.61
CA SER A 304 3.33 -19.44 -4.44
C SER A 304 2.88 -17.98 -4.56
N CYS A 305 1.93 -17.71 -5.45
CA CYS A 305 1.30 -16.40 -5.59
C CYS A 305 0.46 -16.08 -4.35
N VAL A 306 -0.40 -17.00 -3.88
CA VAL A 306 -1.16 -16.87 -2.62
C VAL A 306 -0.24 -16.54 -1.45
N HIS A 307 0.89 -17.26 -1.37
CA HIS A 307 1.89 -17.06 -0.32
C HIS A 307 2.55 -15.69 -0.39
N THR A 308 2.93 -15.23 -1.59
CA THR A 308 3.49 -13.88 -1.81
C THR A 308 2.54 -12.80 -1.32
N HIS A 309 1.25 -12.91 -1.67
CA HIS A 309 0.25 -11.97 -1.19
C HIS A 309 0.12 -11.98 0.35
N PHE A 310 0.08 -13.16 0.96
CA PHE A 310 0.06 -13.29 2.42
C PHE A 310 1.28 -12.65 3.10
N CYS A 311 2.49 -12.90 2.57
CA CYS A 311 3.72 -12.34 3.13
C CYS A 311 3.71 -10.81 3.00
N ALA A 312 3.33 -10.25 1.84
CA ALA A 312 3.26 -8.81 1.66
C ALA A 312 2.21 -8.14 2.57
N ILE A 313 1.06 -8.80 2.82
CA ILE A 313 0.02 -8.29 3.73
C ILE A 313 0.52 -8.27 5.18
N THR A 314 1.28 -9.29 5.60
CA THR A 314 1.58 -9.54 7.01
C THR A 314 2.97 -9.10 7.47
N LYS A 315 3.93 -8.94 6.54
CA LYS A 315 5.34 -8.63 6.82
C LYS A 315 5.76 -7.34 6.13
N LEU A 316 5.80 -6.25 6.90
CA LEU A 316 6.14 -4.91 6.40
C LEU A 316 7.61 -4.54 6.59
N ASP A 317 8.32 -5.28 7.45
CA ASP A 317 9.78 -5.26 7.49
C ASP A 317 10.32 -6.15 6.38
N TYR A 318 11.33 -5.67 5.63
CA TYR A 318 11.83 -6.37 4.46
C TYR A 318 12.46 -7.71 4.80
N THR A 319 13.25 -7.77 5.87
CA THR A 319 13.91 -9.00 6.30
C THR A 319 12.86 -10.04 6.73
N GLU A 320 11.78 -9.61 7.40
CA GLU A 320 10.68 -10.52 7.72
C GLU A 320 9.89 -10.98 6.48
N PHE A 321 9.74 -10.11 5.48
CA PHE A 321 9.09 -10.45 4.22
C PHE A 321 9.87 -11.50 3.44
N THR A 322 11.19 -11.32 3.28
CA THR A 322 12.05 -12.28 2.58
C THR A 322 12.06 -13.63 3.30
N HIS A 323 12.21 -13.64 4.62
CA HIS A 323 12.13 -14.88 5.41
C HIS A 323 10.75 -15.56 5.28
N CYS A 324 9.66 -14.79 5.19
CA CYS A 324 8.33 -15.34 4.95
C CYS A 324 8.28 -16.07 3.61
N GLN A 325 8.74 -15.43 2.53
CA GLN A 325 8.77 -16.00 1.19
C GLN A 325 9.63 -17.28 1.11
N GLU A 326 10.79 -17.31 1.74
CA GLU A 326 11.72 -18.45 1.74
C GLU A 326 11.19 -19.66 2.52
N ALA A 327 10.38 -19.44 3.57
CA ALA A 327 9.81 -20.50 4.36
C ALA A 327 8.88 -21.41 3.53
N ALA A 328 8.15 -20.85 2.55
CA ALA A 328 7.37 -21.67 1.61
C ALA A 328 8.23 -22.42 0.59
N ALA A 329 9.29 -21.79 0.07
CA ALA A 329 10.22 -22.44 -0.86
C ALA A 329 10.87 -23.68 -0.21
N SER A 330 11.25 -23.58 1.06
CA SER A 330 11.82 -24.68 1.84
C SER A 330 10.83 -25.83 2.11
N ALA A 331 9.55 -25.51 2.35
CA ALA A 331 8.49 -26.50 2.54
C ALA A 331 8.14 -27.26 1.23
N LEU A 332 8.21 -26.57 0.09
CA LEU A 332 8.00 -27.17 -1.23
C LEU A 332 9.21 -28.01 -1.67
N ALA A 333 10.44 -27.57 -1.40
CA ALA A 333 11.65 -28.32 -1.72
C ALA A 333 11.78 -29.62 -0.89
N SER A 334 11.30 -29.62 0.36
CA SER A 334 11.32 -30.81 1.22
C SER A 334 10.20 -31.82 0.95
N SER A 335 9.20 -31.45 0.14
CA SER A 335 8.06 -32.31 -0.26
C SER A 335 8.17 -32.88 -1.68
N GLY A 336 9.22 -32.56 -2.44
CA GLY A 336 9.53 -33.22 -3.72
C GLY A 336 9.90 -34.69 -3.55
N PRO A 337 9.68 -35.56 -4.56
CA PRO A 337 10.05 -36.96 -4.46
C PRO A 337 11.57 -37.07 -4.26
N ARG A 338 11.98 -37.70 -3.15
CA ARG A 338 13.38 -38.12 -2.98
C ARG A 338 13.71 -39.02 -4.16
N LEU A 339 14.57 -38.56 -5.08
CA LEU A 339 15.22 -39.49 -6.00
C LEU A 339 15.89 -40.53 -5.12
N ALA A 340 15.42 -41.78 -5.20
CA ALA A 340 16.09 -42.90 -4.60
C ALA A 340 17.52 -42.90 -5.15
N THR A 341 18.49 -42.65 -4.28
CA THR A 341 19.91 -42.91 -4.55
C THR A 341 20.03 -44.37 -4.97
N VAL A 342 20.16 -44.61 -6.28
CA VAL A 342 20.60 -45.90 -6.82
C VAL A 342 22.03 -46.06 -6.36
N THR A 343 22.23 -46.90 -5.34
CA THR A 343 23.56 -47.37 -4.95
C THR A 343 24.11 -48.20 -6.10
N LEU A 344 25.06 -47.64 -6.84
CA LEU A 344 25.83 -48.34 -7.85
C LEU A 344 26.70 -49.38 -7.12
N THR A 345 26.20 -50.61 -7.01
CA THR A 345 27.00 -51.74 -6.54
C THR A 345 27.95 -52.12 -7.67
N ALA A 346 29.24 -51.83 -7.48
CA ALA A 346 30.29 -52.26 -8.39
C ALA A 346 30.36 -53.79 -8.40
N LEU A 347 29.88 -54.42 -9.47
CA LEU A 347 30.19 -55.83 -9.74
C LEU A 347 31.67 -55.95 -10.10
N LEU A 348 32.45 -56.47 -9.15
CA LEU A 348 33.77 -57.04 -9.43
C LEU A 348 33.60 -58.30 -10.29
N PHE A 349 33.90 -58.18 -11.59
CA PHE A 349 34.09 -59.35 -12.45
C PHE A 349 35.45 -59.97 -12.13
N THR A 350 35.44 -61.09 -11.41
CA THR A 350 36.57 -62.02 -11.35
C THR A 350 36.71 -62.71 -12.69
N VAL A 351 37.80 -62.40 -13.41
CA VAL A 351 38.18 -63.12 -14.64
C VAL A 351 39.06 -64.31 -14.25
N THR A 352 38.53 -65.52 -14.40
CA THR A 352 39.29 -66.73 -14.70
C THR A 352 38.52 -67.47 -15.78
N PRO A 353 39.18 -67.93 -16.87
CA PRO A 353 39.56 -69.35 -16.87
C PRO A 353 40.82 -69.74 -17.68
N PHE A 354 41.41 -70.86 -17.22
CA PHE A 354 41.95 -72.01 -17.97
C PHE A 354 43.14 -71.91 -18.94
N VAL A 355 44.24 -72.52 -18.47
CA VAL A 355 45.04 -73.61 -19.08
C VAL A 355 44.68 -74.05 -20.51
N THR A 356 45.65 -73.89 -21.40
CA THR A 356 46.33 -75.00 -22.13
C THR A 356 47.79 -74.67 -22.28
#